data_AF-A0AAW0RM39-F1
#
_entry.id   AF-A0AAW0RM39-F1
#
_cell.length_a   1.000
_cell.length_b   1.000
_cell.length_c   1.000
_cell.angle_alpha   90.00
_cell.angle_beta   90.00
_cell.angle_gamma   90.00
#
_symmetry.space_group_name_H-M   'P 1'
#
loop_
_entity.id
_entity.type
_entity.pdbx_description
1 polymer ?
#
loop_
_entity_poly.entity_id
_entity_poly.type
_entity_poly.pdbx_seq_one_letter_code
_entity_poly.pdbx_strand_id
1 'polypeptide(L)'
;MTSASESAPTVSSPPAKRVKTDEAAIMSAAAAAEQVPSLQVKKLSPAGRLPTRGSAFAAGYDLYAAKDTTVPARGKALVDTDISIAVPAGT
;
A
#
# COMPACT_ATOMS: atom_id res chain seq x y z
N MET A 1 14.64 -15.89 60.44
CA MET A 1 14.52 -16.34 59.04
C MET A 1 15.55 -15.53 58.24
N THR A 2 16.81 -15.97 58.23
CA THR A 2 17.46 -16.70 57.10
C THR A 2 17.41 -15.88 55.80
N SER A 3 18.50 -15.19 55.44
CA SER A 3 19.54 -15.64 54.48
C SER A 3 19.13 -15.34 53.03
N ALA A 4 19.92 -14.80 52.10
CA ALA A 4 21.35 -14.53 52.04
C ALA A 4 21.64 -13.38 51.04
N SER A 5 22.72 -12.66 51.33
CA SER A 5 23.52 -11.85 50.41
C SER A 5 24.34 -12.79 49.53
N GLU A 6 24.51 -12.50 48.24
CA GLU A 6 25.64 -13.08 47.48
C GLU A 6 26.18 -12.06 46.47
N SER A 7 27.48 -11.81 46.59
CA SER A 7 28.31 -10.85 45.88
C SER A 7 28.87 -11.42 44.56
N ALA A 8 29.29 -10.51 43.67
CA ALA A 8 29.87 -10.77 42.34
C ALA A 8 31.09 -11.73 42.30
N PRO A 9 31.46 -12.18 41.09
CA PRO A 9 32.79 -11.82 40.60
C PRO A 9 32.86 -11.36 39.13
N THR A 10 33.83 -10.49 38.86
CA THR A 10 34.25 -9.95 37.55
C THR A 10 35.22 -10.88 36.80
N VAL A 11 35.05 -11.03 35.49
CA VAL A 11 36.05 -11.50 34.50
C VAL A 11 35.66 -10.87 33.14
N SER A 12 36.25 -9.76 32.70
CA SER A 12 37.48 -9.56 31.90
C SER A 12 37.49 -10.11 30.45
N SER A 13 37.08 -9.24 29.50
CA SER A 13 37.60 -8.99 28.11
C SER A 13 37.52 -10.12 27.04
N PRO A 14 37.57 -9.85 25.69
CA PRO A 14 37.98 -8.65 24.94
C PRO A 14 36.96 -8.11 23.89
N PRO A 15 37.21 -6.92 23.27
CA PRO A 15 36.21 -6.20 22.49
C PRO A 15 36.08 -6.73 21.05
N ALA A 16 34.87 -7.16 20.67
CA ALA A 16 34.55 -7.43 19.28
C ALA A 16 34.14 -6.12 18.58
N LYS A 17 35.14 -5.52 17.91
CA LYS A 17 35.08 -4.80 16.64
C LYS A 17 33.76 -4.07 16.32
N ARG A 18 33.78 -2.73 16.37
CA ARG A 18 32.75 -1.86 15.77
C ARG A 18 32.43 -2.33 14.36
N VAL A 19 31.21 -2.78 14.15
CA VAL A 19 30.56 -2.68 12.85
C VAL A 19 29.55 -1.56 13.01
N LYS A 20 29.83 -0.41 12.35
CA LYS A 20 28.80 0.59 12.10
C LYS A 20 27.88 -0.03 11.04
N THR A 21 26.98 -0.90 11.48
CA THR A 21 25.87 -1.37 10.65
C THR A 21 24.77 -0.36 10.86
N ASP A 22 24.48 0.46 9.84
CA ASP A 22 23.28 1.29 9.86
C ASP A 22 22.06 0.37 9.98
N GLU A 23 21.42 0.40 11.16
CA GLU A 23 20.16 -0.30 11.48
C GLU A 23 19.02 0.04 10.51
N ALA A 24 19.16 1.12 9.73
CA ALA A 24 18.19 1.58 8.76
C ALA A 24 17.99 0.64 7.56
N ALA A 25 18.92 -0.26 7.26
CA ALA A 25 18.87 -1.08 6.04
C ALA A 25 18.16 -2.44 6.21
N ILE A 26 17.97 -2.94 7.44
CA ILE A 26 17.44 -4.31 7.65
C ILE A 26 15.92 -4.32 7.88
N MET A 27 15.29 -3.16 8.10
CA MET A 27 13.82 -3.08 8.25
C MET A 27 13.05 -2.82 6.94
N SER A 28 13.71 -2.59 5.80
CA SER A 28 13.00 -2.19 4.56
C SER A 28 12.70 -3.32 3.57
N ALA A 29 13.23 -4.53 3.79
CA ALA A 29 13.03 -5.65 2.86
C ALA A 29 11.79 -6.52 3.17
N ALA A 30 11.36 -6.61 4.43
CA ALA A 30 10.21 -7.42 4.84
C ALA A 30 8.86 -6.65 4.78
N ALA A 31 8.88 -5.32 4.65
CA ALA A 31 7.68 -4.49 4.52
C ALA A 31 7.23 -4.28 3.05
N ALA A 32 8.02 -4.78 2.08
CA ALA A 32 7.75 -4.60 0.65
C ALA A 32 6.75 -5.63 0.06
N ALA A 33 6.42 -6.68 0.81
CA ALA A 33 5.32 -7.58 0.50
C ALA A 33 4.12 -7.17 1.37
N GLU A 34 2.98 -6.88 0.73
CA GLU A 34 1.66 -6.51 1.30
C GLU A 34 1.25 -5.02 1.33
N GLN A 35 2.06 -4.09 0.83
CA GLN A 35 1.51 -2.78 0.47
C GLN A 35 0.89 -2.85 -0.93
N VAL A 36 -0.43 -3.11 -1.00
CA VAL A 36 -1.18 -3.02 -2.26
C VAL A 36 -0.95 -1.61 -2.82
N PRO A 37 -0.30 -1.45 -3.99
CA PRO A 37 -0.01 -0.13 -4.53
C PRO A 37 -1.32 0.64 -4.74
N SER A 38 -1.33 1.92 -4.37
CA SER A 38 -2.52 2.75 -4.57
C SER A 38 -2.84 2.86 -6.07
N LEU A 39 -4.13 2.72 -6.42
CA LEU A 39 -4.59 2.83 -7.80
C LEU A 39 -4.34 4.25 -8.32
N GLN A 40 -3.51 4.39 -9.35
CA GLN A 40 -3.20 5.68 -9.95
C GLN A 40 -4.22 5.99 -11.04
N VAL A 41 -4.88 7.15 -10.92
CA VAL A 41 -5.91 7.60 -11.86
C VAL A 41 -5.58 9.01 -12.34
N LYS A 42 -5.51 9.19 -13.66
CA LYS A 42 -5.36 10.48 -14.32
C LYS A 42 -6.68 10.89 -14.94
N LYS A 43 -7.17 12.08 -14.60
CA LYS A 43 -8.28 12.71 -15.33
C LYS A 43 -7.78 13.24 -16.67
N LEU A 44 -8.46 12.88 -17.74
CA LEU A 44 -8.16 13.34 -19.10
C LEU A 44 -8.90 14.63 -19.44
N SER A 45 -10.04 14.87 -18.79
CA SER A 45 -10.85 16.07 -18.94
C SER A 45 -11.37 16.56 -17.57
N PRO A 46 -11.91 17.78 -17.49
CA PRO A 46 -12.60 18.29 -16.29
C PRO A 46 -13.86 17.50 -15.94
N ALA A 47 -14.49 16.86 -16.94
CA ALA A 47 -15.70 16.06 -16.75
C ALA A 47 -15.41 14.68 -16.14
N GLY A 48 -14.17 14.20 -16.23
CA GLY A 48 -13.74 12.95 -15.62
C GLY A 48 -13.86 12.96 -14.09
N ARG A 49 -14.48 11.91 -13.53
CA ARG A 49 -14.66 11.73 -12.08
C ARG A 49 -13.78 10.61 -11.56
N LEU A 50 -13.20 10.81 -10.37
CA LEU A 50 -12.37 9.77 -9.73
C LEU A 50 -13.26 8.57 -9.34
N PRO A 51 -12.81 7.34 -9.62
CA PRO A 51 -13.51 6.13 -9.17
C PRO A 51 -13.63 6.08 -7.65
N THR A 52 -14.73 5.53 -7.15
CA THR A 52 -14.94 5.37 -5.71
C THR A 52 -15.15 3.91 -5.35
N ARG A 53 -15.00 3.58 -4.06
CA ARG A 53 -15.27 2.24 -3.55
C ARG A 53 -16.52 2.31 -2.67
N GLY A 54 -17.52 1.49 -2.96
CA GLY A 54 -18.80 1.49 -2.23
C GLY A 54 -18.72 1.00 -0.78
N SER A 55 -17.67 0.25 -0.41
CA SER A 55 -17.43 -0.22 0.96
C SER A 55 -15.95 -0.56 1.17
N ALA A 56 -15.52 -0.76 2.43
CA ALA A 56 -14.13 -1.08 2.75
C ALA A 56 -13.61 -2.33 2.00
N PHE A 57 -14.47 -3.33 1.84
CA PHE A 57 -14.15 -4.63 1.25
C PHE A 57 -14.70 -4.82 -0.17
N ALA A 58 -15.14 -3.75 -0.85
CA ALA A 58 -15.63 -3.90 -2.21
C ALA A 58 -14.51 -4.40 -3.15
N ALA A 59 -14.84 -5.39 -3.98
CA ALA A 59 -13.89 -6.00 -4.91
C ALA A 59 -13.55 -5.10 -6.12
N GLY A 60 -14.35 -4.08 -6.38
CA GLY A 60 -14.21 -3.19 -7.53
C GLY A 60 -14.41 -1.72 -7.19
N TYR A 61 -14.10 -0.87 -8.18
CA TYR A 61 -14.36 0.56 -8.14
C TYR A 61 -15.55 0.91 -9.02
N ASP A 62 -16.34 1.87 -8.55
CA ASP A 62 -17.44 2.45 -9.32
C ASP A 62 -16.87 3.44 -10.34
N LEU A 63 -17.18 3.23 -11.61
CA LEU A 63 -16.84 4.13 -12.71
C LEU A 63 -18.01 5.06 -13.03
N TYR A 64 -17.67 6.26 -13.52
CA TYR A 64 -18.65 7.29 -13.84
C TYR A 64 -18.57 7.65 -15.33
N ALA A 65 -19.74 7.89 -15.93
CA ALA A 65 -19.81 8.49 -17.26
C ALA A 65 -19.37 9.96 -17.18
N ALA A 66 -18.55 10.39 -18.14
CA ALA A 66 -18.13 11.78 -18.27
C ALA A 66 -19.18 12.65 -18.98
N LYS A 67 -20.10 12.04 -19.73
CA LYS A 67 -21.09 12.71 -20.56
C LYS A 67 -22.41 11.94 -20.56
N ASP A 68 -23.52 12.66 -20.71
CA ASP A 68 -24.82 12.06 -20.88
C ASP A 68 -24.85 11.19 -22.14
N THR A 69 -25.24 9.92 -21.99
CA THR A 69 -25.28 8.94 -23.08
C THR A 69 -26.55 8.11 -22.98
N THR A 70 -27.27 7.96 -24.09
CA THR A 70 -28.46 7.09 -24.17
C THR A 70 -28.07 5.74 -24.74
N VAL A 71 -28.36 4.67 -24.01
CA VAL A 71 -28.16 3.30 -24.49
C VAL A 71 -29.45 2.84 -25.20
N PRO A 72 -29.40 2.45 -26.49
CA PRO A 72 -30.59 2.00 -27.19
C PRO A 72 -31.12 0.69 -26.59
N ALA A 73 -32.45 0.50 -26.65
CA ALA A 73 -33.09 -0.71 -26.12
C ALA A 73 -32.51 -1.97 -26.79
N ARG A 74 -32.06 -2.92 -25.96
CA ARG A 74 -31.39 -4.16 -26.39
C ARG A 74 -30.11 -3.94 -27.22
N GLY A 75 -29.49 -2.76 -27.13
CA GLY A 75 -28.24 -2.42 -27.80
C GLY A 75 -27.07 -2.26 -26.83
N LYS A 76 -25.96 -1.72 -27.36
CA LYS A 76 -24.73 -1.39 -26.63
C LYS A 76 -24.26 0.01 -27.01
N ALA A 77 -23.60 0.70 -26.10
CA ALA A 77 -23.02 2.01 -26.33
C ALA A 77 -21.58 2.06 -25.78
N LEU A 78 -20.74 2.87 -26.43
CA LEU A 78 -19.46 3.27 -25.86
C LEU A 78 -19.72 4.53 -25.03
N VAL A 79 -19.40 4.47 -23.74
CA VAL A 79 -19.61 5.57 -22.80
C VAL A 79 -18.25 6.05 -22.32
N ASP A 80 -17.94 7.32 -22.59
CA ASP A 80 -16.68 7.93 -22.21
C ASP A 80 -16.61 8.12 -20.69
N THR A 81 -15.48 7.77 -20.09
CA THR A 81 -15.20 7.97 -18.65
C THR A 81 -14.21 9.11 -18.39
N ASP A 82 -13.52 9.60 -19.43
CA ASP A 82 -12.48 10.65 -19.38
C ASP A 82 -11.41 10.44 -18.28
N ILE A 83 -11.06 9.18 -18.00
CA ILE A 83 -9.98 8.81 -17.09
C ILE A 83 -9.04 7.77 -17.71
N SER A 84 -7.78 7.78 -17.26
CA SER A 84 -6.82 6.72 -17.51
C SER A 84 -6.33 6.15 -16.19
N ILE A 85 -6.16 4.84 -16.13
CA ILE A 85 -5.81 4.11 -14.92
C ILE A 85 -4.49 3.37 -15.17
N ALA A 86 -3.53 3.51 -14.26
CA ALA A 86 -2.38 2.62 -14.21
C ALA A 86 -2.68 1.50 -13.22
N VAL A 87 -2.88 0.29 -13.75
CA VAL A 87 -3.26 -0.89 -12.96
C VAL A 87 -2.02 -1.40 -12.20
N PRO A 88 -2.10 -1.56 -10.86
CA PRO A 88 -1.02 -2.16 -10.09
C PRO A 88 -0.74 -3.59 -10.52
N ALA A 89 0.53 -4.00 -10.48
CA ALA A 89 0.91 -5.36 -10.82
C ALA A 89 0.28 -6.37 -9.84
N GLY A 90 -0.26 -7.46 -10.37
CA GLY A 90 -0.82 -8.56 -9.57
C GLY A 90 -2.21 -8.32 -8.98
N THR A 91 -2.93 -7.30 -9.46
CA THR A 91 -4.36 -7.08 -9.14
C THR A 91 -5.26 -8.03 -9.92
#